data_AF-B3RLX6-F1
#
_entry.id   AF-B3RLX6-F1
#
_cell.length_a   1.000
_cell.length_b   1.000
_cell.length_c   1.000
_cell.angle_alpha   90.00
_cell.angle_beta   90.00
_cell.angle_gamma   90.00
#
_symmetry.space_group_name_H-M   'P 1'
#
loop_
_entity.id
_entity.type
_entity.pdbx_description
1 polymer ?
#
loop_
_entity_poly.entity_id
_entity_poly.type
_entity_poly.pdbx_seq_one_letter_code
_entity_poly.pdbx_strand_id
1 'polypeptide(L)'
;MDTLLICQHDPVYTIGVRQDGFDEEVQRLKKLNLNCEYYKTSRGGLITFHGPGQLVCYPIINLAHFTKSLRWYIHQLEKCLIATCNRFNVTAKTTEHTGVWVHDEKIAAIGIHSSRWITLHGIALNCNVDLSWFDHIVPCGIHGKGVTSLTAICDREVTVDEAIEPFVESFCDEFDCRVVNRTIDYSASIL
;
A
#
# COMPACT_ATOMS: atom_id res chain seq x y z
N MET A 1 -17.37 -0.17 15.08
CA MET A 1 -16.98 1.09 14.42
C MET A 1 -15.84 0.74 13.49
N ASP A 2 -15.94 1.19 12.24
CA ASP A 2 -14.92 0.95 11.22
C ASP A 2 -13.86 2.07 11.32
N THR A 3 -12.61 1.81 10.93
CA THR A 3 -11.50 2.76 11.10
C THR A 3 -10.56 2.73 9.90
N LEU A 4 -10.08 3.92 9.49
CA LEU A 4 -9.08 4.09 8.46
C LEU A 4 -7.82 4.66 9.12
N LEU A 5 -6.75 3.87 9.19
CA LEU A 5 -5.44 4.36 9.67
C LEU A 5 -4.60 4.70 8.45
N ILE A 6 -4.18 5.96 8.32
CA ILE A 6 -3.28 6.42 7.25
C ILE A 6 -1.98 6.88 7.89
N CYS A 7 -0.87 6.36 7.42
CA CYS A 7 0.45 6.67 7.97
C CYS A 7 1.55 6.47 6.93
N GLN A 8 2.77 6.77 7.36
CA GLN A 8 4.01 6.35 6.73
C GLN A 8 4.75 5.45 7.72
N HIS A 9 5.71 4.66 7.23
CA HIS A 9 6.59 3.86 8.08
C HIS A 9 8.02 4.35 7.94
N ASP A 10 8.83 4.11 8.96
CA ASP A 10 10.27 4.00 8.78
C ASP A 10 10.60 2.87 7.79
N PRO A 11 11.78 2.89 7.14
CA PRO A 11 12.14 1.86 6.17
C PRO A 11 11.97 0.45 6.72
N VAL A 12 11.11 -0.35 6.09
CA VAL A 12 10.78 -1.70 6.52
C VAL A 12 10.46 -2.62 5.34
N TYR A 13 11.04 -3.82 5.34
CA TYR A 13 10.60 -4.91 4.49
C TYR A 13 9.65 -5.81 5.26
N THR A 14 8.46 -6.02 4.68
CA THR A 14 7.49 -6.97 5.22
C THR A 14 7.36 -8.17 4.30
N ILE A 15 7.27 -9.36 4.88
CA ILE A 15 7.13 -10.62 4.14
C ILE A 15 5.76 -11.21 4.45
N GLY A 16 4.94 -11.36 3.42
CA GLY A 16 3.59 -11.91 3.51
C GLY A 16 3.55 -13.43 3.53
N VAL A 17 2.35 -13.99 3.73
CA VAL A 17 2.15 -15.43 3.98
C VAL A 17 2.40 -16.35 2.78
N ARG A 18 2.53 -15.79 1.55
CA ARG A 18 2.78 -16.60 0.34
C ARG A 18 4.27 -16.81 0.07
N GLN A 19 5.14 -16.15 0.82
CA GLN A 19 6.59 -16.23 0.62
C GLN A 19 7.16 -17.32 1.53
N ASP A 20 7.79 -18.31 0.92
CA ASP A 20 8.63 -19.27 1.62
C ASP A 20 10.03 -18.69 1.85
N GLY A 21 10.77 -19.25 2.82
CA GLY A 21 12.16 -18.86 3.06
C GLY A 21 12.35 -17.49 3.72
N PHE A 22 11.48 -17.12 4.69
CA PHE A 22 11.59 -15.86 5.44
C PHE A 22 13.01 -15.61 5.96
N ASP A 23 13.59 -16.58 6.67
CA ASP A 23 14.92 -16.41 7.28
C ASP A 23 16.01 -16.21 6.21
N GLU A 24 15.98 -16.98 5.12
CA GLU A 24 16.95 -16.86 4.03
C GLU A 24 16.88 -15.49 3.36
N GLU A 25 15.68 -15.00 3.07
CA GLU A 25 15.47 -13.70 2.43
C GLU A 25 15.88 -12.54 3.34
N VAL A 26 15.56 -12.62 4.64
CA VAL A 26 16.02 -11.62 5.63
C VAL A 26 17.54 -11.64 5.76
N GLN A 27 18.16 -12.82 5.78
CA GLN A 27 19.63 -12.92 5.82
C GLN A 27 20.27 -12.37 4.54
N ARG A 28 19.64 -12.53 3.38
CA ARG A 28 20.10 -11.92 2.12
C ARG A 28 20.05 -10.40 2.20
N LEU A 29 18.93 -9.84 2.65
CA LEU A 29 18.75 -8.38 2.73
C LEU A 29 19.65 -7.74 3.79
N LYS A 30 19.86 -8.40 4.94
CA LYS A 30 20.77 -7.90 5.99
C LYS A 30 22.21 -7.73 5.51
N LYS A 31 22.67 -8.51 4.52
CA LYS A 31 24.01 -8.36 3.93
C LYS A 31 24.19 -7.06 3.15
N LEU A 32 23.09 -6.39 2.78
CA LEU A 32 23.12 -5.09 2.10
C LEU A 32 23.41 -3.93 3.06
N ASN A 33 23.42 -4.17 4.38
CA ASN A 33 23.65 -3.16 5.42
C ASN A 33 22.75 -1.92 5.28
N LEU A 34 21.49 -2.14 4.89
CA LEU A 34 20.48 -1.09 4.80
C LEU A 34 19.96 -0.77 6.21
N ASN A 35 19.73 0.51 6.51
CA ASN A 35 19.05 0.93 7.73
C ASN A 35 17.54 0.68 7.60
N CYS A 36 17.10 -0.55 7.86
CA CYS A 36 15.75 -1.01 7.58
C CYS A 36 15.36 -2.18 8.52
N GLU A 37 14.09 -2.24 8.90
CA GLU A 37 13.54 -3.35 9.69
C GLU A 37 12.98 -4.47 8.80
N TYR A 38 12.81 -5.67 9.38
CA TYR A 38 12.35 -6.86 8.65
C TYR A 38 11.32 -7.62 9.47
N TYR A 39 10.09 -7.76 8.94
CA TYR A 39 9.01 -8.45 9.65
C TYR A 39 8.28 -9.48 8.81
N LYS A 40 7.96 -10.61 9.45
CA LYS A 40 6.97 -11.56 8.93
C LYS A 40 5.58 -11.07 9.30
N THR A 41 4.65 -11.13 8.36
CA THR A 41 3.30 -10.58 8.52
C THR A 41 2.23 -11.58 8.12
N SER A 42 0.99 -11.35 8.58
CA SER A 42 -0.18 -12.17 8.22
C SER A 42 -0.87 -11.74 6.93
N ARG A 43 -0.42 -10.66 6.27
CA ARG A 43 -1.01 -10.21 5.00
C ARG A 43 -0.77 -11.22 3.89
N GLY A 44 -1.71 -11.26 2.95
CA GLY A 44 -1.49 -11.88 1.66
C GLY A 44 -0.31 -11.27 0.90
N GLY A 45 0.12 -11.98 -0.15
CA GLY A 45 1.22 -11.56 -1.01
C GLY A 45 2.59 -12.03 -0.52
N LEU A 46 3.61 -11.56 -1.23
CA LEU A 46 5.02 -11.89 -1.03
C LEU A 46 5.73 -10.76 -0.27
N ILE A 47 7.04 -10.60 -0.44
CA ILE A 47 7.80 -9.48 0.11
C ILE A 47 7.37 -8.13 -0.51
N THR A 48 7.42 -7.07 0.29
CA THR A 48 7.27 -5.67 -0.15
C THR A 48 8.04 -4.72 0.77
N PHE A 49 8.17 -3.46 0.35
CA PHE A 49 8.82 -2.39 1.09
C PHE A 49 7.80 -1.30 1.47
N HIS A 50 7.99 -0.74 2.66
CA HIS A 50 7.34 0.49 3.12
C HIS A 50 8.40 1.45 3.67
N GLY A 51 8.19 2.75 3.49
CA GLY A 51 9.12 3.76 3.97
C GLY A 51 8.56 5.18 3.79
N PRO A 52 9.37 6.20 4.12
CA PRO A 52 9.00 7.61 3.92
C PRO A 52 8.65 7.88 2.46
N GLY A 53 7.61 8.69 2.25
CA GLY A 53 7.06 9.04 0.94
C GLY A 53 6.09 8.02 0.36
N GLN A 54 5.70 6.99 1.12
CA GLN A 54 4.67 6.03 0.74
C GLN A 54 3.43 6.20 1.62
N LEU A 55 2.27 6.45 1.01
CA LEU A 55 1.01 6.49 1.74
C LEU A 55 0.59 5.05 2.03
N VAL A 56 0.65 4.67 3.31
CA VAL A 56 0.15 3.37 3.77
C VAL A 56 -1.18 3.57 4.46
N CYS A 57 -2.16 2.78 4.06
CA CYS A 57 -3.49 2.84 4.65
C CYS A 57 -3.95 1.44 5.08
N TYR A 58 -4.43 1.37 6.31
CA TYR A 58 -5.04 0.19 6.92
C TYR A 58 -6.52 0.44 7.19
N PRO A 59 -7.42 0.11 6.26
CA PRO A 59 -8.85 0.08 6.53
C PRO A 59 -9.14 -1.15 7.41
N ILE A 60 -9.45 -0.89 8.68
CA ILE A 60 -9.92 -1.87 9.65
C ILE A 60 -11.44 -1.77 9.67
N ILE A 61 -12.07 -2.46 8.73
CA ILE A 61 -13.52 -2.39 8.50
C ILE A 61 -14.16 -3.77 8.62
N ASN A 62 -15.39 -3.81 9.11
CA ASN A 62 -16.22 -5.01 9.13
C ASN A 62 -16.99 -5.16 7.80
N LEU A 63 -16.54 -6.10 6.95
CA LEU A 63 -17.16 -6.39 5.66
C LEU A 63 -18.61 -6.86 5.77
N ALA A 64 -19.08 -7.29 6.95
CA ALA A 64 -20.48 -7.60 7.17
C ALA A 64 -21.41 -6.37 7.09
N HIS A 65 -20.88 -5.15 7.22
CA HIS A 65 -21.63 -3.90 6.98
C HIS A 65 -21.75 -3.54 5.50
N PHE A 66 -20.93 -4.17 4.65
CA PHE A 66 -20.87 -3.93 3.21
C PHE A 66 -21.25 -5.23 2.48
N THR A 67 -20.27 -5.86 1.83
CA THR A 67 -20.40 -7.17 1.19
C THR A 67 -19.44 -8.16 1.84
N LYS A 68 -19.94 -9.34 2.26
CA LYS A 68 -19.13 -10.45 2.81
C LYS A 68 -18.29 -11.15 1.73
N SER A 69 -17.40 -10.41 1.07
CA SER A 69 -16.54 -10.90 -0.02
C SER A 69 -15.21 -10.18 -0.01
N LEU A 70 -14.14 -10.94 0.20
CA LEU A 70 -12.78 -10.41 0.16
C LEU A 70 -12.37 -9.95 -1.25
N ARG A 71 -12.88 -10.64 -2.28
CA ARG A 71 -12.65 -10.26 -3.68
C ARG A 71 -13.30 -8.92 -4.01
N TRP A 72 -14.54 -8.71 -3.56
CA TRP A 72 -15.22 -7.41 -3.70
C TRP A 72 -14.42 -6.31 -3.00
N TYR A 73 -13.95 -6.58 -1.78
CA TYR A 73 -13.16 -5.61 -1.02
C TYR A 73 -11.86 -5.21 -1.74
N ILE A 74 -11.09 -6.18 -2.25
CA ILE A 74 -9.88 -5.89 -3.04
C ILE A 74 -10.23 -5.05 -4.27
N HIS A 75 -11.30 -5.39 -4.99
CA HIS A 75 -11.74 -4.64 -6.17
C HIS A 75 -12.12 -3.19 -5.83
N GLN A 76 -12.77 -2.94 -4.70
CA GLN A 76 -13.09 -1.57 -4.27
C GLN A 76 -11.84 -0.79 -3.85
N LEU A 77 -10.84 -1.43 -3.24
CA LEU A 77 -9.55 -0.80 -2.97
C LEU A 77 -8.80 -0.46 -4.28
N GLU A 78 -8.83 -1.35 -5.27
CA GLU A 78 -8.23 -1.09 -6.59
C GLU A 78 -8.90 0.10 -7.29
N LYS A 79 -10.24 0.17 -7.29
CA LYS A 79 -10.97 1.34 -7.80
C LYS A 79 -10.64 2.62 -7.06
N CYS A 80 -10.60 2.57 -5.72
CA CYS A 80 -10.25 3.71 -4.88
C CYS A 80 -8.87 4.26 -5.25
N LEU A 81 -7.88 3.38 -5.43
CA LEU A 81 -6.52 3.75 -5.83
C LEU A 81 -6.47 4.31 -7.26
N ILE A 82 -7.20 3.73 -8.21
CA ILE A 82 -7.31 4.27 -9.57
C ILE A 82 -7.96 5.66 -9.55
N ALA A 83 -9.06 5.84 -8.82
CA ALA A 83 -9.72 7.13 -8.65
C ALA A 83 -8.79 8.16 -7.99
N THR A 84 -7.97 7.74 -7.02
CA THR A 84 -6.93 8.58 -6.41
C THR A 84 -5.90 9.01 -7.46
N CYS A 85 -5.39 8.09 -8.27
CA CYS A 85 -4.42 8.40 -9.34
C CYS A 85 -5.01 9.37 -10.38
N ASN A 86 -6.29 9.20 -10.75
CA ASN A 86 -6.96 10.09 -11.70
C ASN A 86 -7.01 11.55 -11.23
N ARG A 87 -7.07 11.80 -9.91
CA ARG A 87 -7.02 13.16 -9.33
C ARG A 87 -5.66 13.85 -9.54
N PHE A 88 -4.62 13.08 -9.82
CA PHE A 88 -3.30 13.57 -10.22
C PHE A 88 -3.08 13.54 -11.74
N ASN A 89 -4.13 13.31 -12.54
CA ASN A 89 -4.05 13.07 -13.99
C ASN A 89 -3.19 11.85 -14.36
N VAL A 90 -3.08 10.87 -13.47
CA VAL A 90 -2.34 9.62 -13.69
C VAL A 90 -3.33 8.52 -14.09
N THR A 91 -3.23 8.06 -15.35
CA THR A 91 -4.05 6.95 -15.86
C THR A 91 -3.53 5.61 -15.33
N ALA A 92 -4.22 5.05 -14.34
CA ALA A 92 -3.87 3.77 -13.73
C ALA A 92 -4.89 2.66 -14.07
N LYS A 93 -4.46 1.40 -13.95
CA LYS A 93 -5.26 0.20 -14.27
C LYS A 93 -5.00 -0.96 -13.30
N THR A 94 -5.91 -1.92 -13.27
CA THR A 94 -5.66 -3.25 -12.69
C THR A 94 -5.04 -4.19 -13.73
N THR A 95 -4.42 -5.27 -13.26
CA THR A 95 -3.89 -6.36 -14.11
C THR A 95 -4.25 -7.71 -13.48
N GLU A 96 -3.76 -8.81 -14.04
CA GLU A 96 -3.81 -10.15 -13.43
C GLU A 96 -3.09 -10.22 -12.07
N HIS A 97 -2.24 -9.24 -11.76
CA HIS A 97 -1.53 -9.12 -10.50
C HIS A 97 -2.16 -8.05 -9.61
N THR A 98 -2.52 -8.45 -8.39
CA THR A 98 -3.12 -7.57 -7.39
C THR A 98 -2.32 -6.28 -7.15
N GLY A 99 -3.05 -5.17 -7.08
CA GLY A 99 -2.52 -3.82 -6.98
C GLY A 99 -2.90 -2.98 -8.19
N VAL A 100 -2.43 -1.74 -8.20
CA VAL A 100 -2.71 -0.76 -9.25
C VAL A 100 -1.42 -0.41 -9.98
N TRP A 101 -1.54 -0.24 -11.29
CA TRP A 101 -0.43 -0.19 -12.24
C TRP A 101 -0.56 1.00 -13.17
N VAL A 102 0.56 1.59 -13.56
CA VAL A 102 0.67 2.60 -14.61
C VAL A 102 1.63 2.02 -15.65
N HIS A 103 1.17 1.91 -16.90
CA HIS A 103 1.84 1.09 -17.92
C HIS A 103 2.06 -0.36 -17.41
N ASP A 104 3.31 -0.78 -17.20
CA ASP A 104 3.70 -2.09 -16.66
C ASP A 104 4.39 -1.99 -15.29
N GLU A 105 4.31 -0.82 -14.65
CA GLU A 105 4.93 -0.54 -13.35
C GLU A 105 3.88 -0.40 -12.25
N LYS A 106 4.13 -1.02 -11.10
CA LYS A 106 3.20 -0.97 -9.96
C LYS A 106 3.31 0.35 -9.24
N ILE A 107 2.21 1.10 -9.14
CA ILE A 107 2.13 2.35 -8.37
C ILE A 107 1.58 2.13 -6.97
N ALA A 108 0.75 1.10 -6.77
CA ALA A 108 0.21 0.77 -5.45
C ALA A 108 0.10 -0.73 -5.21
N ALA A 109 0.56 -1.16 -4.04
CA ALA A 109 0.41 -2.53 -3.56
C ALA A 109 -0.85 -2.68 -2.71
N ILE A 110 -1.47 -3.86 -2.78
CA ILE A 110 -2.59 -4.26 -1.92
C ILE A 110 -2.23 -5.59 -1.28
N GLY A 111 -2.20 -5.62 0.04
CA GLY A 111 -1.87 -6.79 0.82
C GLY A 111 -2.76 -6.81 2.05
N ILE A 112 -3.77 -7.67 2.05
CA ILE A 112 -4.81 -7.69 3.08
C ILE A 112 -4.85 -9.04 3.80
N HIS A 113 -5.42 -9.03 5.00
CA HIS A 113 -5.87 -10.21 5.72
C HIS A 113 -7.30 -9.94 6.24
N SER A 114 -8.07 -10.98 6.50
CA SER A 114 -9.35 -10.83 7.20
C SER A 114 -9.59 -11.98 8.17
N SER A 115 -10.14 -11.63 9.32
CA SER A 115 -10.58 -12.58 10.34
C SER A 115 -11.98 -12.18 10.80
N ARG A 116 -12.92 -13.12 10.79
CA ARG A 116 -14.33 -12.88 11.17
C ARG A 116 -14.98 -11.67 10.44
N TRP A 117 -14.62 -11.48 9.16
CA TRP A 117 -15.05 -10.36 8.31
C TRP A 117 -14.50 -8.99 8.69
N ILE A 118 -13.61 -8.90 9.68
CA ILE A 118 -12.85 -7.69 9.98
C ILE A 118 -11.57 -7.73 9.15
N THR A 119 -11.27 -6.63 8.48
CA THR A 119 -10.10 -6.49 7.61
C THR A 119 -8.89 -5.97 8.39
N LEU A 120 -7.70 -6.40 7.95
CA LEU A 120 -6.41 -6.03 8.50
C LEU A 120 -5.43 -5.81 7.35
N HIS A 121 -4.36 -5.04 7.63
CA HIS A 121 -3.45 -4.52 6.60
C HIS A 121 -4.21 -3.65 5.60
N GLY A 122 -3.80 -3.58 4.33
CA GLY A 122 -4.45 -2.67 3.40
C GLY A 122 -3.62 -2.39 2.17
N ILE A 123 -3.38 -1.10 1.92
CA ILE A 123 -2.77 -0.59 0.70
C ILE A 123 -1.51 0.20 0.99
N ALA A 124 -0.66 0.33 -0.03
CA ALA A 124 0.51 1.18 -0.02
C ALA A 124 0.63 1.86 -1.40
N LEU A 125 0.42 3.17 -1.45
CA LEU A 125 0.53 4.00 -2.65
C LEU A 125 1.87 4.73 -2.64
N ASN A 126 2.64 4.58 -3.71
CA ASN A 126 3.93 5.23 -3.86
C ASN A 126 3.73 6.71 -4.25
N CYS A 127 3.97 7.63 -3.32
CA CYS A 127 3.85 9.08 -3.56
C CYS A 127 5.21 9.65 -4.01
N ASN A 128 6.10 9.98 -3.07
CA ASN A 128 7.48 10.42 -3.29
C ASN A 128 8.51 9.48 -2.63
N VAL A 129 8.13 8.21 -2.41
CA VAL A 129 9.04 7.18 -1.89
C VAL A 129 10.23 6.97 -2.83
N ASP A 130 11.40 6.76 -2.24
CA ASP A 130 12.59 6.31 -2.97
C ASP A 130 12.35 4.91 -3.53
N LEU A 131 12.30 4.79 -4.86
CA LEU A 131 12.00 3.53 -5.54
C LEU A 131 13.17 2.55 -5.52
N SER A 132 14.40 3.00 -5.21
CA SER A 132 15.58 2.13 -5.17
C SER A 132 15.48 1.03 -4.11
N TRP A 133 14.66 1.23 -3.06
CA TRP A 133 14.35 0.20 -2.08
C TRP A 133 13.70 -1.05 -2.70
N PHE A 134 13.00 -0.91 -3.82
CA PHE A 134 12.39 -2.05 -4.50
C PHE A 134 13.38 -2.84 -5.35
N ASP A 135 14.53 -2.27 -5.72
CA ASP A 135 15.58 -2.96 -6.49
C ASP A 135 16.23 -4.12 -5.70
N HIS A 136 16.09 -4.09 -4.38
CA HIS A 136 16.63 -5.12 -3.49
C HIS A 136 15.73 -6.35 -3.35
N ILE A 137 14.50 -6.32 -3.89
CA ILE A 137 13.51 -7.39 -3.76
C ILE A 137 12.91 -7.72 -5.13
N VAL A 138 12.24 -8.88 -5.24
CA VAL A 138 11.37 -9.18 -6.39
C VAL A 138 9.92 -9.01 -5.93
N PRO A 139 9.35 -7.79 -6.04
CA PRO A 139 8.03 -7.52 -5.50
C PRO A 139 6.99 -8.38 -6.23
N CYS A 140 6.16 -9.06 -5.43
CA CYS A 140 5.12 -9.97 -5.94
C CYS A 140 5.63 -11.11 -6.86
N GLY A 141 6.94 -11.41 -6.87
CA GLY A 141 7.50 -12.54 -7.62
C GLY A 141 7.46 -12.39 -9.15
N ILE A 142 7.24 -11.17 -9.64
CA ILE A 142 7.10 -10.90 -11.08
C ILE A 142 8.42 -10.36 -11.60
N HIS A 143 9.12 -11.15 -12.40
CA HIS A 143 10.33 -10.71 -13.07
C HIS A 143 9.98 -9.76 -14.23
N GLY A 144 10.68 -8.63 -14.32
CA GLY A 144 10.56 -7.69 -15.44
C GLY A 144 9.42 -6.67 -15.36
N LYS A 145 8.64 -6.64 -14.26
CA LYS A 145 7.70 -5.55 -13.98
C LYS A 145 8.25 -4.66 -12.88
N GLY A 146 8.33 -3.35 -13.14
CA GLY A 146 8.89 -2.36 -12.23
C GLY A 146 7.90 -1.84 -11.19
N VAL A 147 8.36 -0.87 -10.41
CA VAL A 147 7.53 -0.03 -9.54
C VAL A 147 7.65 1.41 -9.98
N THR A 148 6.61 2.20 -9.77
CA THR A 148 6.61 3.63 -10.06
C THR A 148 5.95 4.39 -8.90
N SER A 149 5.91 5.71 -8.98
CA SER A 149 5.30 6.59 -7.97
C SER A 149 4.56 7.75 -8.62
N LEU A 150 3.67 8.40 -7.86
CA LEU A 150 3.02 9.64 -8.33
C LEU A 150 4.06 10.69 -8.73
N THR A 151 5.14 10.80 -7.95
CA THR A 151 6.23 11.73 -8.25
C THR A 151 6.91 11.43 -9.59
N ALA A 152 7.20 10.16 -9.85
CA ALA A 152 7.84 9.75 -11.10
C ALA A 152 6.95 9.98 -12.32
N ILE A 153 5.64 9.72 -12.22
CA ILE A 153 4.71 9.87 -13.35
C ILE A 153 4.33 11.34 -13.60
N CYS A 154 4.20 12.15 -12.54
CA CYS A 154 3.79 13.55 -12.65
C CYS A 154 4.95 14.51 -13.00
N ASP A 155 6.20 14.03 -13.01
CA ASP A 155 7.42 14.84 -13.20
C ASP A 155 7.50 16.04 -12.23
N ARG A 156 6.98 15.85 -11.02
CA ARG A 156 7.05 16.78 -9.89
C ARG A 156 6.92 16.01 -8.60
N GLU A 157 7.40 16.58 -7.50
CA GLU A 157 7.13 15.98 -6.19
C GLU A 157 5.62 15.93 -5.89
N VAL A 158 5.15 14.74 -5.51
CA VAL A 158 3.81 14.48 -4.98
C VAL A 158 3.99 13.79 -3.63
N THR A 159 3.77 14.52 -2.54
CA THR A 159 4.01 14.01 -1.18
C THR A 159 2.84 13.15 -0.69
N VAL A 160 3.06 12.42 0.40
CA VAL A 160 1.98 11.70 1.09
C VAL A 160 0.89 12.67 1.55
N ASP A 161 1.27 13.82 2.12
CA ASP A 161 0.30 14.83 2.59
C ASP A 161 -0.62 15.33 1.47
N GLU A 162 -0.07 15.53 0.26
CA GLU A 162 -0.86 15.90 -0.92
C GLU A 162 -1.81 14.77 -1.35
N ALA A 163 -1.42 13.51 -1.17
CA ALA A 163 -2.19 12.34 -1.56
C ALA A 163 -3.28 11.91 -0.56
N ILE A 164 -3.21 12.34 0.72
CA ILE A 164 -4.18 11.93 1.75
C ILE A 164 -5.60 12.34 1.38
N GLU A 165 -5.86 13.59 1.04
CA GLU A 165 -7.22 14.06 0.77
C GLU A 165 -7.82 13.42 -0.49
N PRO A 166 -7.11 13.40 -1.64
CA PRO A 166 -7.54 12.64 -2.82
C PRO A 166 -7.88 11.17 -2.52
N PHE A 167 -7.06 10.51 -1.70
CA PHE A 167 -7.29 9.12 -1.31
C PHE A 167 -8.54 8.97 -0.44
N VAL A 168 -8.72 9.82 0.58
CA VAL A 168 -9.87 9.76 1.49
C VAL A 168 -11.18 10.02 0.75
N GLU A 169 -11.22 11.01 -0.14
CA GLU A 169 -12.41 11.29 -0.96
C GLU A 169 -12.73 10.10 -1.85
N SER A 170 -11.75 9.56 -2.56
CA SER A 170 -11.94 8.36 -3.40
C SER A 170 -12.35 7.12 -2.61
N PHE A 171 -11.89 6.97 -1.37
CA PHE A 171 -12.33 5.89 -0.48
C PHE A 171 -13.79 6.06 -0.09
N CYS A 172 -14.19 7.28 0.28
CA CYS A 172 -15.58 7.59 0.64
C CYS A 172 -16.53 7.30 -0.53
N ASP A 173 -16.16 7.74 -1.74
CA ASP A 173 -16.94 7.53 -2.96
C ASP A 173 -17.10 6.03 -3.28
N GLU A 174 -16.00 5.26 -3.25
CA GLU A 174 -16.04 3.83 -3.61
C GLU A 174 -16.69 2.94 -2.56
N PHE A 175 -16.62 3.33 -1.28
CA PHE A 175 -17.23 2.55 -0.19
C PHE A 175 -18.61 3.07 0.23
N ASP A 176 -19.13 4.11 -0.43
CA ASP A 176 -20.37 4.81 -0.07
C ASP A 176 -20.42 5.12 1.44
N CYS A 177 -19.35 5.77 1.92
CA CYS A 177 -19.18 6.08 3.33
C CYS A 177 -18.74 7.52 3.56
N ARG A 178 -18.69 7.92 4.82
CA ARG A 178 -18.20 9.25 5.24
C ARG A 178 -17.22 9.08 6.37
N VAL A 179 -16.09 9.77 6.30
CA VAL A 179 -15.16 9.87 7.42
C VAL A 179 -15.77 10.77 8.49
N VAL A 180 -15.79 10.27 9.72
CA VAL A 180 -16.20 11.00 10.93
C VAL A 180 -15.04 10.96 11.93
N ASN A 181 -14.90 11.99 12.75
CA ASN A 181 -13.88 12.06 13.81
C ASN A 181 -12.44 11.90 13.31
N ARG A 182 -12.02 12.74 12.35
CA ARG A 182 -10.65 12.75 11.84
C ARG A 182 -9.69 13.34 12.87
N THR A 183 -8.72 12.54 13.30
CA THR A 183 -7.58 12.98 14.10
C THR A 183 -6.34 12.96 13.22
N ILE A 184 -5.57 14.04 13.23
CA ILE A 184 -4.27 14.12 12.57
C ILE A 184 -3.23 14.20 13.67
N ASP A 185 -2.33 13.23 13.71
CA ASP A 185 -1.20 13.23 14.62
C ASP A 185 0.05 13.66 13.86
N TYR A 186 0.59 14.82 14.21
CA TYR A 186 1.85 15.33 13.64
C TYR A 186 3.07 14.84 14.43
N SER A 187 2.89 14.05 15.49
CA SER A 187 3.95 13.60 16.39
C SER A 187 4.54 12.25 15.98
N ALA A 188 5.14 12.19 14.79
CA ALA A 188 6.16 11.18 14.49
C ALA A 188 7.56 11.78 14.71
N SER A 189 7.82 12.24 15.94
CA SER A 189 9.18 12.45 16.42
C SER A 189 9.48 11.31 17.37
N ILE A 190 9.98 10.20 16.83
CA ILE A 190 10.56 9.16 17.67
C ILE A 190 11.98 9.63 18.01
N LEU A 191 12.23 9.76 19.32
CA LEU A 191 13.51 10.11 19.96
C LEU A 191 14.67 9.24 19.47
#